data_AF-A0A0M7BB84-F1
#
_entry.id   AF-A0A0M7BB84-F1
#
_cell.length_a   1.000
_cell.length_b   1.000
_cell.length_c   1.000
_cell.angle_alpha   90.00
_cell.angle_beta   90.00
_cell.angle_gamma   90.00
#
_symmetry.space_group_name_H-M   'P 1'
#
loop_
_entity.id
_entity.type
_entity.pdbx_description
1 polymer ?
#
loop_
_entity_poly.entity_id
_entity_poly.type
_entity_poly.pdbx_seq_one_letter_code
_entity_poly.pdbx_strand_id
1 'polypeptide(L)'
;MLDTITTNLTMTSAWQDHVSHGDIVSFRFPLAEERGSGQPKARPCLILDIEMHGGQRYALLAYGTTSRRRSNVGYEVHVRRRAEYLIAGLDEPTRFVGARRLLVPLTHSGFATCRATGSAVLGRLDGAPFEAMNAVRGRIHAERDIAADRRSRRRGGLRRGRDFTVERRTPRRASAAGKAVQK
;
A
#
# COMPACT_ATOMS: atom_id res chain seq x y z
N MET A 1 -5.00 24.28 38.55
CA MET A 1 -5.36 23.37 37.45
C MET A 1 -4.47 23.72 36.28
N LEU A 2 -3.57 22.84 35.88
CA LEU A 2 -2.81 23.03 34.64
C LEU A 2 -3.72 22.52 33.52
N ASP A 3 -4.22 23.44 32.69
CA ASP A 3 -4.87 23.07 31.45
C ASP A 3 -3.82 22.41 30.56
N THR A 4 -3.86 21.08 30.51
CA THR A 4 -3.06 20.28 29.58
C THR A 4 -3.51 20.67 28.18
N ILE A 5 -2.83 21.65 27.58
CA ILE A 5 -2.95 21.93 26.15
C ILE A 5 -2.52 20.64 25.46
N THR A 6 -3.51 19.87 24.97
CA THR A 6 -3.28 18.77 24.04
C THR A 6 -2.72 19.38 22.76
N THR A 7 -1.43 19.68 22.76
CA THR A 7 -0.72 20.19 21.60
C THR A 7 -0.78 19.11 20.55
N ASN A 8 -1.54 19.36 19.48
CA ASN A 8 -1.57 18.45 18.34
C ASN A 8 -0.24 18.57 17.60
N LEU A 9 0.77 17.79 18.02
CA LEU A 9 2.14 17.87 17.52
C LEU A 9 2.24 17.61 16.01
N THR A 10 1.27 16.89 15.43
CA THR A 10 1.17 16.71 13.98
C THR A 10 0.87 18.02 13.24
N MET A 11 0.37 19.06 13.91
CA MET A 11 0.10 20.39 13.37
C MET A 11 1.21 21.41 13.70
N THR A 12 2.44 20.93 13.86
CA THR A 12 3.63 21.76 14.10
C THR A 12 4.74 21.45 13.11
N SER A 13 5.87 22.16 13.17
CA SER A 13 7.06 21.81 12.38
C SER A 13 7.63 20.42 12.71
N ALA A 14 7.33 19.86 13.88
CA ALA A 14 7.74 18.51 14.29
C ALA A 14 6.86 17.39 13.72
N TRP A 15 5.92 17.69 12.81
CA TRP A 15 4.93 16.72 12.33
C TRP A 15 5.51 15.39 11.83
N GLN A 16 6.70 15.42 11.23
CA GLN A 16 7.40 14.25 10.71
C GLN A 16 7.67 13.20 11.80
N ASP A 17 7.82 13.63 13.05
CA ASP A 17 8.06 12.76 14.19
C ASP A 17 6.77 12.23 14.83
N HIS A 18 5.61 12.79 14.46
CA HIS A 18 4.35 12.49 15.12
C HIS A 18 3.28 11.90 14.21
N VAL A 19 3.44 11.96 12.88
CA VAL A 19 2.47 11.36 11.96
C VAL A 19 2.38 9.84 12.07
N SER A 20 1.22 9.29 11.77
CA SER A 20 0.94 7.86 11.75
C SER A 20 -0.09 7.52 10.66
N HIS A 21 -0.35 6.23 10.46
CA HIS A 21 -1.46 5.79 9.60
C HIS A 21 -2.77 6.47 10.00
N GLY A 22 -3.57 6.82 8.99
CA GLY A 22 -4.80 7.59 9.14
C GLY A 22 -4.62 9.11 9.09
N ASP A 23 -3.41 9.65 9.25
CA ASP A 23 -3.18 11.07 8.99
C ASP A 23 -3.32 11.39 7.49
N ILE A 24 -3.84 12.57 7.21
CA ILE A 24 -3.94 13.13 5.87
C ILE A 24 -2.93 14.26 5.76
N VAL A 25 -2.10 14.18 4.74
CA VAL A 25 -1.03 15.14 4.45
C VAL A 25 -1.20 15.75 3.07
N SER A 26 -0.74 16.98 2.90
CA SER A 26 -0.64 17.63 1.60
C SER A 26 0.66 17.21 0.93
N PHE A 27 0.55 16.54 -0.23
CA PHE A 27 1.70 16.07 -0.99
C PHE A 27 1.51 16.30 -2.49
N ARG A 28 2.59 16.64 -3.19
CA ARG A 28 2.58 16.85 -4.64
C ARG A 28 2.54 15.51 -5.38
N PHE A 29 1.40 15.23 -6.04
CA PHE A 29 1.12 13.95 -6.69
C PHE A 29 0.52 14.17 -8.10
N PRO A 30 0.94 13.44 -9.16
CA PRO A 30 1.90 12.32 -9.19
C PRO A 30 3.38 12.76 -9.18
N LEU A 31 4.28 11.88 -8.75
CA LEU A 31 5.71 12.02 -9.06
C LEU A 31 5.85 11.91 -10.58
N ALA A 32 6.39 12.94 -11.22
CA ALA A 32 6.20 13.22 -12.64
C ALA A 32 6.58 12.08 -13.58
N GLU A 33 5.64 11.68 -14.46
CA GLU A 33 5.91 11.25 -15.84
C GLU A 33 5.12 12.09 -16.87
N GLU A 34 4.41 13.13 -16.45
CA GLU A 34 3.67 14.00 -17.38
C GLU A 34 4.59 15.11 -17.88
N ARG A 35 4.91 15.04 -19.18
CA ARG A 35 5.64 16.06 -19.97
C ARG A 35 4.82 17.36 -20.08
N GLY A 36 4.51 17.98 -18.95
CA GLY A 36 3.92 19.30 -18.83
C GLY A 36 4.81 20.14 -17.93
N SER A 37 5.07 21.39 -18.30
CA SER A 37 6.03 22.30 -17.67
C SER A 37 5.68 22.78 -16.25
N GLY A 38 4.79 22.09 -15.53
CA GLY A 38 4.29 22.50 -14.21
C GLY A 38 4.67 21.50 -13.12
N GLN A 39 5.06 22.00 -11.94
CA GLN A 39 5.22 21.17 -10.75
C GLN A 39 3.89 20.45 -10.42
N PRO A 40 3.91 19.17 -10.01
CA PRO A 40 2.70 18.45 -9.65
C PRO A 40 1.91 19.19 -8.56
N LYS A 41 0.58 19.26 -8.72
CA LYS A 41 -0.32 19.93 -7.77
C LYS A 41 -0.27 19.22 -6.41
N ALA A 42 -0.23 19.99 -5.33
CA ALA A 42 -0.41 19.48 -3.97
C ALA A 42 -1.85 18.96 -3.78
N ARG A 43 -1.98 17.74 -3.27
CA ARG A 43 -3.26 17.06 -3.05
C ARG A 43 -3.29 16.45 -1.66
N PRO A 44 -4.48 16.29 -1.06
CA PRO A 44 -4.64 15.44 0.12
C PRO A 44 -4.17 14.03 -0.19
N CYS A 45 -3.33 13.48 0.65
CA CYS A 45 -2.83 12.12 0.59
C CYS A 45 -3.02 11.46 1.95
N LEU A 46 -3.57 10.26 1.96
CA LEU A 46 -3.75 9.46 3.16
C LEU A 46 -2.47 8.66 3.43
N ILE A 47 -1.95 8.75 4.64
CA ILE A 47 -0.91 7.84 5.12
C ILE A 47 -1.59 6.50 5.44
N LEU A 48 -1.34 5.50 4.59
CA LEU A 48 -1.80 4.13 4.81
C LEU A 48 -0.91 3.40 5.83
N ASP A 49 0.38 3.71 5.87
CA ASP A 49 1.31 3.12 6.82
C ASP A 49 2.59 3.97 7.01
N ILE A 50 3.32 3.71 8.09
CA ILE A 50 4.67 4.23 8.32
C ILE A 50 5.65 3.07 8.40
N GLU A 51 6.69 3.09 7.56
CA GLU A 51 7.76 2.09 7.54
C GLU A 51 9.09 2.69 8.02
N MET A 52 9.89 1.88 8.74
CA MET A 52 11.25 2.21 9.16
C MET A 52 12.27 1.52 8.26
N HIS A 53 13.04 2.28 7.49
CA HIS A 53 14.10 1.75 6.63
C HIS A 53 15.42 2.43 6.99
N GLY A 54 16.38 1.67 7.55
CA GLY A 54 17.70 2.21 7.91
C GLY A 54 17.67 3.37 8.90
N GLY A 55 16.73 3.36 9.86
CA GLY A 55 16.54 4.45 10.83
C GLY A 55 15.73 5.65 10.31
N GLN A 56 15.44 5.70 9.01
CA GLN A 56 14.60 6.74 8.40
C GLN A 56 13.13 6.29 8.33
N ARG A 57 12.22 7.22 8.62
CA ARG A 57 10.77 7.05 8.48
C ARG A 57 10.29 7.32 7.07
N TYR A 58 9.46 6.42 6.56
CA TYR A 58 8.80 6.51 5.26
C TYR A 58 7.29 6.43 5.44
N ALA A 59 6.54 7.19 4.66
CA ALA A 59 5.09 7.11 4.59
C ALA A 59 4.64 6.41 3.31
N LEU A 60 3.73 5.46 3.45
CA LEU A 60 3.02 4.83 2.34
C LEU A 60 1.77 5.66 2.03
N LEU A 61 1.84 6.48 0.99
CA LEU A 61 0.82 7.47 0.65
C LEU A 61 -0.16 6.95 -0.41
N ALA A 62 -1.45 7.20 -0.21
CA ALA A 62 -2.49 7.08 -1.22
C ALA A 62 -3.07 8.46 -1.55
N TYR A 63 -3.08 8.84 -2.83
CA TYR A 63 -3.56 10.16 -3.23
C TYR A 63 -5.09 10.24 -3.19
N GLY A 64 -5.61 11.40 -2.79
CA GLY A 64 -7.02 11.74 -2.80
C GLY A 64 -7.49 12.22 -4.17
N THR A 65 -8.69 11.80 -4.56
CA THR A 65 -9.40 12.27 -5.74
C THR A 65 -10.87 12.48 -5.45
N THR A 66 -11.43 13.53 -6.04
CA THR A 66 -12.85 13.87 -5.99
C THR A 66 -13.58 13.34 -7.24
N SER A 67 -12.82 12.90 -8.24
CA SER A 67 -13.36 12.23 -9.44
C SER A 67 -14.08 10.93 -9.08
N ARG A 68 -15.33 10.85 -9.54
CA ARG A 68 -16.19 9.65 -9.44
C ARG A 68 -15.87 8.59 -10.49
N ARG A 69 -14.97 8.87 -11.43
CA ARG A 69 -14.56 7.91 -12.46
C ARG A 69 -13.83 6.72 -11.82
N ARG A 70 -14.03 5.53 -12.37
CA ARG A 70 -13.39 4.28 -11.92
C ARG A 70 -11.98 4.07 -12.51
N SER A 71 -11.30 5.14 -12.92
CA SER A 71 -9.87 5.03 -13.18
C SER A 71 -9.14 4.85 -11.86
N ASN A 72 -8.22 3.88 -11.81
CA ASN A 72 -7.43 3.50 -10.63
C ASN A 72 -8.30 2.99 -9.47
N VAL A 73 -8.79 1.75 -9.59
CA VAL A 73 -9.55 1.04 -8.56
C VAL A 73 -8.64 0.08 -7.80
N GLY A 74 -8.86 -0.05 -6.50
CA GLY A 74 -8.17 -0.98 -5.61
C GLY A 74 -7.65 -0.28 -4.35
N TYR A 75 -7.81 -0.94 -3.21
CA TYR A 75 -7.38 -0.44 -1.89
C TYR A 75 -7.93 0.97 -1.60
N GLU A 76 -9.21 1.17 -1.87
CA GLU A 76 -9.85 2.48 -1.79
C GLU A 76 -10.36 2.77 -0.38
N VAL A 77 -10.12 3.98 0.10
CA VAL A 77 -10.73 4.51 1.32
C VAL A 77 -11.62 5.68 0.95
N HIS A 78 -12.88 5.64 1.36
CA HIS A 78 -13.87 6.64 0.99
C HIS A 78 -14.25 7.48 2.21
N VAL A 79 -14.15 8.80 2.07
CA VAL A 79 -14.63 9.78 3.05
C VAL A 79 -15.72 10.60 2.36
N ARG A 80 -16.98 10.22 2.58
CA ARG A 80 -18.12 10.74 1.79
C ARG A 80 -19.06 11.61 2.59
N ARG A 81 -19.29 11.30 3.86
CA ARG A 81 -20.25 12.04 4.67
C ARG A 81 -19.64 13.37 5.06
N ARG A 82 -20.45 14.43 5.04
CA ARG A 82 -19.99 15.80 5.36
C ARG A 82 -19.32 15.90 6.72
N ALA A 83 -19.90 15.27 7.73
CA ALA A 83 -19.31 15.23 9.07
C ALA A 83 -17.92 14.57 9.06
N GLU A 84 -17.73 13.49 8.31
CA GLU A 84 -16.45 12.77 8.26
C GLU A 84 -15.35 13.58 7.58
N TYR A 85 -15.63 14.11 6.38
CA TYR A 85 -14.57 14.77 5.62
C TYR A 85 -14.15 16.10 6.29
N LEU A 86 -15.09 16.83 6.90
CA LEU A 86 -14.77 18.06 7.64
C LEU A 86 -13.92 17.78 8.88
N ILE A 87 -14.28 16.77 9.69
CA ILE A 87 -13.49 16.36 10.86
C ILE A 87 -12.09 15.88 10.43
N ALA A 88 -12.00 15.22 9.27
CA ALA A 88 -10.74 14.76 8.71
C ALA A 88 -9.86 15.87 8.10
N GLY A 89 -10.28 17.14 8.15
CA GLY A 89 -9.52 18.26 7.59
C GLY A 89 -9.58 18.34 6.06
N LEU A 90 -10.65 17.82 5.46
CA LEU A 90 -10.94 17.92 4.03
C LEU A 90 -12.10 18.89 3.80
N ASP A 91 -12.13 19.54 2.63
CA ASP A 91 -13.20 20.47 2.27
C ASP A 91 -14.36 19.81 1.51
N GLU A 92 -14.11 18.65 0.91
CA GLU A 92 -15.06 17.94 0.05
C GLU A 92 -14.91 16.41 0.13
N PRO A 93 -15.93 15.64 -0.30
CA PRO A 93 -15.87 14.19 -0.36
C PRO A 93 -14.65 13.69 -1.15
N THR A 94 -13.82 12.87 -0.51
CA THR A 94 -12.54 12.43 -1.06
C THR A 94 -12.46 10.90 -1.06
N ARG A 95 -12.00 10.35 -2.19
CA ARG A 95 -11.61 8.94 -2.34
C ARG A 95 -10.09 8.86 -2.37
N PHE A 96 -9.48 8.13 -1.45
CA PHE A 96 -8.05 7.83 -1.46
C PHE A 96 -7.80 6.52 -2.22
N VAL A 97 -6.84 6.54 -3.15
CA VAL A 97 -6.58 5.42 -4.06
C VAL A 97 -5.28 4.70 -3.71
N GLY A 98 -5.37 3.58 -2.99
CA GLY A 98 -4.20 2.79 -2.55
C GLY A 98 -3.58 1.89 -3.63
N ALA A 99 -4.23 1.71 -4.78
CA ALA A 99 -3.69 0.95 -5.91
C ALA A 99 -2.43 1.57 -6.53
N ARG A 100 -2.27 2.91 -6.43
CA ARG A 100 -1.10 3.66 -6.92
C ARG A 100 -0.39 4.37 -5.77
N ARG A 101 -0.16 3.62 -4.68
CA ARG A 101 0.49 4.14 -3.49
C ARG A 101 1.99 4.39 -3.70
N LEU A 102 2.54 5.38 -3.01
CA LEU A 102 3.96 5.73 -3.04
C LEU A 102 4.57 5.57 -1.65
N LEU A 103 5.73 4.93 -1.56
CA LEU A 103 6.53 4.94 -0.33
C LEU A 103 7.55 6.08 -0.45
N VAL A 104 7.43 7.09 0.42
CA VAL A 104 8.29 8.29 0.36
C VAL A 104 8.89 8.60 1.73
N PRO A 105 10.15 9.06 1.81
CA PRO A 105 10.72 9.48 3.09
C PRO A 105 9.98 10.72 3.60
N LEU A 106 9.76 10.83 4.92
CA LEU A 106 9.04 11.98 5.50
C LEU A 106 9.75 13.33 5.28
N THR A 107 11.05 13.29 4.94
CA THR A 107 11.89 14.44 4.58
C THR A 107 11.74 14.89 3.12
N HIS A 108 10.91 14.21 2.31
CA HIS A 108 10.77 14.49 0.88
C HIS A 108 10.18 15.89 0.61
N SER A 109 10.76 16.64 -0.33
CA SER A 109 10.32 18.01 -0.68
C SER A 109 8.91 18.10 -1.31
N GLY A 110 8.35 16.96 -1.69
CA GLY A 110 6.98 16.83 -2.19
C GLY A 110 5.90 17.15 -1.14
N PHE A 111 6.21 17.07 0.16
CA PHE A 111 5.30 17.51 1.22
C PHE A 111 5.10 19.03 1.13
N ALA A 112 3.84 19.45 1.04
CA ALA A 112 3.47 20.86 0.95
C ALA A 112 3.08 21.37 2.34
N THR A 113 4.02 22.03 3.02
CA THR A 113 3.81 22.55 4.37
C THR A 113 2.99 23.85 4.36
N CYS A 114 2.07 23.96 5.32
CA CYS A 114 1.38 25.19 5.61
C CYS A 114 2.34 26.16 6.34
N ARG A 115 2.42 27.41 5.88
CA ARG A 115 3.30 28.42 6.50
C ARG A 115 2.93 28.76 7.94
N ALA A 116 1.64 28.68 8.29
CA ALA A 116 1.17 29.04 9.63
C ALA A 116 1.53 27.98 10.67
N THR A 117 1.46 26.70 10.32
CA THR A 117 1.71 25.59 11.26
C THR A 117 3.10 24.96 11.10
N GLY A 118 3.77 25.17 9.97
CA GLY A 118 4.97 24.44 9.60
C GLY A 118 4.71 22.96 9.27
N SER A 119 3.45 22.53 9.21
CA SER A 119 3.05 21.14 9.01
C SER A 119 2.51 20.87 7.62
N ALA A 120 2.75 19.67 7.09
CA ALA A 120 2.08 19.17 5.89
C ALA A 120 0.74 18.47 6.22
N VAL A 121 0.43 18.25 7.49
CA VAL A 121 -0.78 17.55 7.93
C VAL A 121 -2.00 18.46 7.76
N LEU A 122 -3.05 17.90 7.14
CA LEU A 122 -4.35 18.54 6.92
C LEU A 122 -5.35 18.12 7.98
N GLY A 123 -5.27 16.88 8.43
CA GLY A 123 -6.14 16.31 9.44
C GLY A 123 -5.91 14.80 9.56
N ARG A 124 -6.91 14.08 10.08
CA ARG A 124 -6.82 12.65 10.36
C ARG A 124 -8.18 11.98 10.19
N LEU A 125 -8.18 10.78 9.63
CA LEU A 125 -9.37 9.94 9.61
C LEU A 125 -9.76 9.50 11.02
N ASP A 126 -11.06 9.45 11.25
CA ASP A 126 -11.67 8.89 12.45
C ASP A 126 -12.88 8.02 12.08
N GLY A 127 -13.36 7.21 13.01
CA GLY A 127 -14.56 6.38 12.88
C GLY A 127 -14.51 5.43 11.67
N ALA A 128 -15.62 5.31 10.95
CA ALA A 128 -15.78 4.33 9.87
C ALA A 128 -14.73 4.46 8.74
N PRO A 129 -14.34 5.66 8.26
CA PRO A 129 -13.22 5.81 7.33
C PRO A 129 -11.89 5.29 7.85
N PHE A 130 -11.59 5.47 9.14
CA PHE A 130 -10.36 4.96 9.75
C PHE A 130 -10.36 3.43 9.81
N GLU A 131 -11.49 2.80 10.18
CA GLU A 131 -11.65 1.34 10.14
C GLU A 131 -11.50 0.77 8.72
N ALA A 132 -12.09 1.43 7.73
CA ALA A 132 -11.94 1.04 6.32
C ALA A 132 -10.47 1.13 5.87
N MET A 133 -9.74 2.16 6.32
CA MET A 133 -8.30 2.29 6.06
C MET A 133 -7.51 1.16 6.72
N ASN A 134 -7.83 0.78 7.95
CA ASN A 134 -7.17 -0.35 8.62
C ASN A 134 -7.40 -1.68 7.89
N ALA A 135 -8.61 -1.93 7.38
CA ALA A 135 -8.89 -3.09 6.55
C ALA A 135 -8.05 -3.10 5.26
N VAL A 136 -7.91 -1.94 4.61
CA VAL A 136 -7.04 -1.76 3.43
C VAL A 136 -5.57 -2.01 3.78
N ARG A 137 -5.09 -1.44 4.89
CA ARG A 137 -3.73 -1.62 5.40
C ARG A 137 -3.43 -3.09 5.67
N GLY A 138 -4.31 -3.78 6.39
CA GLY A 138 -4.18 -5.22 6.69
C GLY A 138 -4.10 -6.08 5.42
N ARG A 139 -4.93 -5.78 4.42
CA ARG A 139 -4.88 -6.46 3.12
C ARG A 139 -3.55 -6.26 2.40
N ILE A 140 -3.01 -5.04 2.40
CA ILE A 140 -1.70 -4.73 1.80
C ILE A 140 -0.59 -5.54 2.46
N HIS A 141 -0.59 -5.65 3.80
CA HIS A 141 0.39 -6.46 4.53
C HIS A 141 0.25 -7.95 4.19
N ALA A 142 -0.96 -8.49 4.25
CA ALA A 142 -1.20 -9.91 3.95
C ALA A 142 -0.70 -10.29 2.54
N GLU A 143 -0.97 -9.45 1.54
CA GLU A 143 -0.50 -9.69 0.18
C GLU A 143 1.02 -9.54 0.04
N ARG A 144 1.66 -8.61 0.78
CA ARG A 144 3.12 -8.47 0.86
C ARG A 144 3.75 -9.73 1.46
N ASP A 145 3.17 -10.27 2.51
CA ASP A 145 3.66 -11.48 3.19
C ASP A 145 3.54 -12.71 2.28
N ILE A 146 2.39 -12.87 1.63
CA ILE A 146 2.17 -13.92 0.61
C ILE A 146 3.20 -13.80 -0.52
N ALA A 147 3.48 -12.58 -1.00
CA ALA A 147 4.48 -12.36 -2.04
C ALA A 147 5.91 -12.63 -1.55
N ALA A 148 6.22 -12.39 -0.27
CA ALA A 148 7.51 -12.72 0.33
C ALA A 148 7.71 -14.24 0.46
N ASP A 149 6.71 -14.96 0.97
CA ASP A 149 6.72 -16.43 1.07
C ASP A 149 6.83 -17.10 -0.32
N ARG A 150 6.10 -16.61 -1.32
CA ARG A 150 6.27 -17.10 -2.70
C ARG A 150 7.69 -16.91 -3.24
N ARG A 151 8.34 -15.78 -2.92
CA ARG A 151 9.74 -15.52 -3.33
C ARG A 151 10.73 -16.41 -2.58
N SER A 152 10.54 -16.64 -1.28
CA SER A 152 11.41 -17.53 -0.50
C SER A 152 11.31 -18.98 -0.97
N ARG A 153 10.09 -19.49 -1.24
CA ARG A 153 9.87 -20.83 -1.77
C ARG A 153 10.51 -21.04 -3.15
N ARG A 154 10.44 -20.04 -4.04
CA ARG A 154 11.12 -20.12 -5.35
C ARG A 154 12.64 -20.20 -5.21
N ARG A 155 13.23 -19.42 -4.28
CA ARG A 155 14.68 -19.45 -3.99
C ARG A 155 15.12 -20.76 -3.32
N GLY A 156 14.30 -21.31 -2.42
CA GLY A 156 14.55 -22.59 -1.76
C GLY A 156 14.33 -23.81 -2.67
N GLY A 157 13.41 -23.70 -3.64
CA GLY A 157 13.14 -24.75 -4.63
C GLY A 157 14.30 -25.01 -5.58
N LEU A 158 15.07 -23.97 -5.95
CA LEU A 158 16.32 -24.12 -6.71
C LEU A 158 17.45 -24.81 -5.92
N ARG A 159 17.34 -24.89 -4.58
CA ARG A 159 18.28 -25.63 -3.72
C ARG A 159 17.82 -27.04 -3.39
N ARG A 160 16.55 -27.40 -3.66
CA ARG A 160 16.09 -28.79 -3.61
C ARG A 160 16.29 -29.43 -4.98
N GLY A 161 17.55 -29.67 -5.32
CA GLY A 161 17.89 -30.86 -6.10
C GLY A 161 17.45 -32.06 -5.27
N ARG A 162 16.19 -32.45 -5.40
CA ARG A 162 15.76 -33.77 -4.95
C ARG A 162 16.04 -34.69 -6.11
N ASP A 163 17.11 -35.46 -5.95
CA ASP A 163 17.24 -36.81 -6.48
C ASP A 163 15.87 -37.49 -6.46
N PHE A 164 15.28 -37.66 -7.62
CA PHE A 164 14.25 -38.67 -7.82
C PHE A 164 14.79 -39.62 -8.87
N THR A 165 15.13 -40.83 -8.45
CA THR A 165 15.46 -41.91 -9.38
C THR A 165 14.14 -42.37 -10.00
N VAL A 166 13.95 -42.07 -11.28
CA VAL A 166 12.83 -42.61 -12.06
C VAL A 166 13.16 -44.05 -12.40
N GLU A 167 12.54 -45.02 -11.73
CA GLU A 167 12.59 -46.41 -12.16
C GLU A 167 11.78 -46.56 -13.46
N ARG A 168 12.47 -46.67 -14.60
CA ARG A 168 11.84 -46.98 -15.88
C ARG A 168 11.47 -48.46 -15.91
N ARG A 169 10.22 -48.76 -15.56
CA ARG A 169 9.65 -50.09 -15.77
C ARG A 169 9.52 -50.36 -17.27
N THR A 170 10.36 -51.25 -17.80
CA THR A 170 10.29 -51.69 -19.19
C THR A 170 8.98 -52.47 -19.40
N PRO A 171 8.18 -52.19 -20.45
CA PRO A 171 7.02 -53.00 -20.74
C PRO A 171 7.49 -54.40 -21.13
N ARG A 172 7.06 -55.43 -20.39
CA ARG A 172 7.21 -56.84 -20.80
C ARG A 172 6.47 -57.00 -22.13
N ARG A 173 7.20 -57.19 -23.22
CA ARG A 173 6.64 -57.71 -24.47
C ARG A 173 6.01 -59.07 -24.15
N ALA A 174 4.70 -59.18 -24.33
CA ALA A 174 4.01 -60.45 -24.34
C ALA A 174 4.56 -61.26 -25.52
N SER A 175 5.20 -62.39 -25.23
CA SER A 175 5.57 -63.39 -26.22
C SER A 175 4.30 -63.97 -26.84
N ALA A 176 4.15 -63.82 -28.16
CA ALA A 176 3.05 -64.39 -28.92
C ALA A 176 3.13 -65.93 -28.86
N ALA A 177 2.07 -66.56 -28.33
CA ALA A 177 1.90 -68.01 -28.38
C ALA A 177 1.67 -68.44 -29.84
N GLY A 178 2.55 -69.29 -30.36
CA GLY A 178 2.41 -69.91 -31.67
C GLY A 178 1.19 -70.85 -31.70
N LYS A 179 0.35 -70.68 -32.72
CA LYS A 179 -0.71 -71.64 -33.08
C LYS A 179 -0.08 -72.92 -33.62
N ALA A 180 -0.34 -74.06 -32.98
CA ALA A 180 -0.19 -75.36 -33.61
C ALA A 180 -1.53 -75.76 -34.25
N VAL A 181 -1.51 -76.00 -35.57
CA VAL A 181 -2.60 -76.60 -36.34
C VAL A 181 -2.34 -78.11 -36.39
N GLN A 182 -3.30 -78.92 -35.94
CA GLN A 182 -3.30 -80.37 -36.16
C GLN A 182 -4.17 -80.72 -37.38
N LYS A 183 -3.66 -81.67 -38.18
CA LYS A 183 -4.38 -82.39 -39.23
C LYS A 183 -5.17 -83.54 -38.63
#